data_AF-A2Q6A2-F1
#
_entry.id   AF-A2Q6A2-F1
#
_cell.length_a   1.000
_cell.length_b   1.000
_cell.length_c   1.000
_cell.angle_alpha   90.00
_cell.angle_beta   90.00
_cell.angle_gamma   90.00
#
_symmetry.space_group_name_H-M   'P 1'
#
loop_
_entity.id
_entity.type
_entity.pdbx_description
1 polymer ?
#
loop_
_entity_poly.entity_id
_entity_poly.type
_entity_poly.pdbx_seq_one_letter_code
_entity_poly.pdbx_strand_id
1 'polypeptide(L)'
;MYDMPPYTYLAADYGTYLSLFTNNMRIGGFLIVGVDAYAAIFMVRGYDSTTQYNDLLDRVLRHHDVINIWLPRDMFSDNVVQLQFVFVQWIQNNYALAPGTTAPGATTSTSLTWGGDFVAVGYQPTLNTEMGTLEK
;
A
#
# COMPACT_ATOMS: atom_id res chain seq x y z
N MET A 1 3.86 2.77 -9.95
CA MET A 1 4.88 3.11 -10.96
C MET A 1 6.25 2.57 -10.60
N TYR A 2 6.54 2.36 -9.32
CA TYR A 2 7.74 1.68 -8.87
C TYR A 2 7.78 0.26 -9.49
N ASP A 3 6.96 -0.69 -9.02
CA ASP A 3 7.07 -2.10 -9.45
C ASP A 3 6.78 -2.43 -10.93
N MET A 4 6.33 -1.45 -11.72
CA MET A 4 6.05 -1.61 -13.14
C MET A 4 6.44 -0.30 -13.87
N PRO A 5 7.72 -0.13 -14.25
CA PRO A 5 8.19 1.09 -14.92
C PRO A 5 7.68 1.11 -16.38
N PRO A 6 6.82 2.08 -16.75
CA PRO A 6 6.21 2.11 -18.08
C PRO A 6 7.08 2.78 -19.16
N TYR A 7 8.21 3.39 -18.76
CA TYR A 7 9.09 4.15 -19.64
C TYR A 7 10.44 3.44 -19.84
N THR A 8 10.99 3.53 -21.05
CA THR A 8 12.29 2.96 -21.40
C THR A 8 13.40 3.58 -20.52
N TYR A 9 14.32 2.74 -20.04
CA TYR A 9 15.47 3.09 -19.18
C TYR A 9 15.16 3.67 -17.78
N LEU A 10 13.89 3.94 -17.45
CA LEU A 10 13.52 4.44 -16.11
C LEU A 10 13.91 3.46 -14.98
N ALA A 11 13.89 2.15 -15.26
CA ALA A 11 14.28 1.12 -14.31
C ALA A 11 15.78 1.18 -13.93
N ALA A 12 16.63 1.78 -14.78
CA ALA A 12 18.06 1.94 -14.51
C ALA A 12 18.38 3.29 -13.84
N ASP A 13 17.47 4.27 -13.89
CA ASP A 13 17.64 5.57 -13.22
C ASP A 13 16.98 5.57 -11.82
N TYR A 14 17.74 5.14 -10.81
CA TYR A 14 17.29 5.10 -9.42
C TYR A 14 16.88 6.47 -8.87
N GLY A 15 17.50 7.56 -9.36
CA GLY A 15 17.24 8.91 -8.86
C GLY A 15 15.85 9.41 -9.26
N THR A 16 15.51 9.27 -10.55
CA THR A 16 14.17 9.60 -11.05
C THR A 16 13.11 8.70 -10.44
N TYR A 17 13.43 7.42 -10.25
CA TYR A 17 12.52 6.43 -9.67
C TYR A 17 12.15 6.72 -8.21
N LEU A 18 13.13 7.05 -7.36
CA LEU A 18 12.89 7.46 -5.96
C LEU A 18 12.15 8.80 -5.87
N SER A 19 12.51 9.76 -6.74
CA SER A 19 11.91 11.09 -6.78
C SER A 19 10.43 11.03 -7.15
N LEU A 20 10.07 10.31 -8.22
CA LEU A 20 8.67 10.14 -8.64
C LEU A 20 7.84 9.41 -7.60
N PHE A 21 8.37 8.36 -6.96
CA PHE A 21 7.65 7.65 -5.90
C PHE A 21 7.36 8.58 -4.72
N THR A 22 8.39 9.24 -4.19
CA THR A 22 8.27 10.12 -3.03
C THR A 22 7.38 11.33 -3.33
N ASN A 23 7.49 11.89 -4.53
CA ASN A 23 6.65 13.00 -4.96
C ASN A 23 5.17 12.62 -5.00
N ASN A 24 4.82 11.49 -5.62
CA ASN A 24 3.43 11.01 -5.67
C ASN A 24 2.90 10.63 -4.29
N MET A 25 3.70 9.98 -3.44
CA MET A 25 3.31 9.64 -2.07
C MET A 25 3.00 10.91 -1.25
N ARG A 26 3.81 11.96 -1.41
CA ARG A 26 3.59 13.24 -0.73
C ARG A 26 2.34 13.94 -1.24
N ILE A 27 2.17 14.03 -2.56
CA ILE A 27 0.98 14.66 -3.15
C ILE A 27 -0.29 13.88 -2.74
N GLY A 28 -0.26 12.55 -2.78
CA GLY A 28 -1.36 11.71 -2.29
C GLY A 28 -1.68 11.97 -0.82
N GLY A 29 -0.66 12.05 0.04
CA GLY A 29 -0.84 12.41 1.45
C GLY A 29 -1.49 13.78 1.65
N PHE A 30 -1.08 14.80 0.88
CA PHE A 30 -1.71 16.13 0.93
C PHE A 30 -3.19 16.09 0.51
N LEU A 31 -3.55 15.29 -0.49
CA LEU A 31 -4.93 15.16 -0.93
C LEU A 31 -5.80 14.44 0.10
N ILE A 32 -5.29 13.40 0.77
CA ILE A 32 -6.01 12.69 1.84
C ILE A 32 -6.33 13.64 3.00
N VAL A 33 -5.31 14.33 3.53
CA VAL A 33 -5.50 15.32 4.61
C VAL A 33 -6.42 16.46 4.16
N GLY A 34 -6.36 16.84 2.89
CA GLY A 34 -7.26 17.84 2.31
C GLY A 34 -8.73 17.42 2.33
N VAL A 35 -9.04 16.17 1.98
CA VAL A 35 -10.41 15.63 2.05
C VAL A 35 -10.89 15.52 3.49
N ASP A 36 -10.04 15.08 4.41
CA ASP A 36 -10.38 15.01 5.84
C ASP A 36 -10.67 16.41 6.42
N ALA A 37 -9.85 17.40 6.07
CA ALA A 37 -10.09 18.79 6.46
C ALA A 37 -11.40 19.34 5.88
N TYR A 38 -11.72 19.02 4.62
CA TYR A 38 -12.99 19.43 4.01
C TYR A 38 -14.20 18.73 4.67
N ALA A 39 -14.08 17.45 5.01
CA ALA A 39 -15.11 16.71 5.75
C ALA A 39 -15.36 17.30 7.15
N ALA A 40 -14.30 17.71 7.86
CA ALA A 40 -14.43 18.40 9.15
C ALA A 40 -15.13 19.78 9.01
N ILE A 41 -14.81 20.55 7.97
CA ILE A 41 -15.50 21.82 7.69
C ILE A 41 -16.98 21.58 7.40
N PHE A 42 -17.32 20.54 6.64
CA PHE A 42 -18.70 20.13 6.40
C PHE A 42 -19.43 19.79 7.70
N MET A 43 -18.80 19.05 8.61
CA MET A 43 -19.38 18.74 9.93
C MET A 43 -19.65 19.96 10.80
N VAL A 44 -18.83 21.00 10.70
CA VAL A 44 -19.02 22.24 11.49
C VAL A 44 -20.05 23.17 10.86
N ARG A 45 -20.05 23.29 9.53
CA ARG A 45 -20.80 24.35 8.82
C ARG A 45 -22.05 23.86 8.10
N GLY A 46 -22.15 22.58 7.80
CA GLY A 46 -23.19 22.03 6.92
C GLY A 46 -23.94 20.82 7.47
N TYR A 47 -23.58 20.34 8.66
CA TYR A 47 -24.29 19.23 9.31
C TYR A 47 -25.41 19.75 10.22
N ASP A 48 -26.61 19.18 10.06
CA ASP A 48 -27.76 19.46 10.92
C ASP A 48 -28.41 18.15 11.36
N SER A 49 -28.28 17.85 12.66
CA SER A 49 -28.82 16.65 13.31
C SER A 49 -30.34 16.48 13.20
N THR A 50 -31.08 17.54 12.88
CA THR A 50 -32.54 17.49 12.72
C THR A 50 -32.96 17.04 11.33
N THR A 51 -32.14 17.35 10.32
CA THR A 51 -32.41 17.01 8.92
C THR A 51 -31.82 15.66 8.51
N GLN A 52 -30.76 15.21 9.19
CA GLN A 52 -30.00 13.98 8.88
C GLN A 52 -30.15 12.91 9.97
N TYR A 53 -31.34 12.82 10.55
CA TYR A 53 -31.66 11.92 11.65
C TYR A 53 -31.75 10.45 11.19
N ASN A 54 -31.05 9.56 11.89
CA ASN A 54 -30.98 8.11 11.67
C ASN A 54 -30.37 7.64 10.34
N ASP A 55 -29.68 8.52 9.62
CA ASP A 55 -28.86 8.14 8.48
C ASP A 55 -27.56 7.46 8.90
N LEU A 56 -26.79 6.94 7.93
CA LEU A 56 -25.52 6.25 8.19
C LEU A 56 -24.52 7.15 8.92
N LEU A 57 -24.48 8.45 8.59
CA LEU A 57 -23.57 9.42 9.20
C LEU A 57 -23.85 9.60 10.70
N ASP A 58 -25.11 9.76 11.05
CA ASP A 58 -25.59 9.96 12.43
C ASP A 58 -25.34 8.70 13.29
N ARG A 59 -25.53 7.50 12.73
CA ARG A 59 -25.16 6.25 13.42
C ARG A 59 -23.66 6.16 13.67
N VAL A 60 -22.84 6.56 12.70
CA VAL A 60 -21.39 6.54 12.85
C VAL A 60 -20.92 7.48 13.95
N LEU A 61 -21.50 8.67 14.05
CA LEU A 61 -21.21 9.64 15.10
C LEU A 61 -21.60 9.12 16.49
N ARG A 62 -22.75 8.46 16.63
CA ARG A 62 -23.24 7.96 17.93
C ARG A 62 -22.40 6.86 18.58
N HIS A 63 -21.58 6.14 17.81
CA HIS A 63 -20.75 5.04 18.33
C HIS A 63 -19.24 5.28 18.16
N HIS A 64 -18.83 6.53 17.88
CA HIS A 64 -17.43 6.87 17.57
C HIS A 64 -16.44 6.53 18.70
N ASP A 65 -16.89 6.52 19.95
CA ASP A 65 -16.06 6.18 21.11
C ASP A 65 -15.51 4.75 21.08
N VAL A 66 -16.19 3.82 20.39
CA VAL A 66 -15.75 2.43 20.22
C VAL A 66 -14.52 2.33 19.31
N ILE A 67 -14.29 3.34 18.46
CA ILE A 67 -13.18 3.38 17.51
C ILE A 67 -11.87 3.81 18.19
N ASN A 68 -11.93 4.64 19.23
CA ASN A 68 -10.75 5.29 19.85
C ASN A 68 -10.03 4.44 20.93
N ILE A 69 -10.15 3.10 20.87
CA ILE A 69 -9.76 2.23 22.00
C ILE A 69 -8.27 1.82 22.03
N TRP A 70 -7.43 2.36 21.14
CA TRP A 70 -6.07 1.87 20.90
C TRP A 70 -4.98 2.81 21.42
N LEU A 71 -4.45 2.53 22.62
CA LEU A 71 -3.16 3.04 23.07
C LEU A 71 -2.15 1.87 23.19
N PRO A 72 -0.91 1.99 22.69
CA PRO A 72 0.03 0.88 22.64
C PRO A 72 0.70 0.69 24.01
N ARG A 73 0.38 -0.41 24.70
CA ARG A 73 1.05 -0.80 25.94
C ARG A 73 2.09 -1.90 25.79
N ASP A 74 2.06 -2.66 24.69
CA ASP A 74 2.95 -3.81 24.50
C ASP A 74 3.54 -3.79 23.08
N MET A 75 4.85 -3.55 22.97
CA MET A 75 5.57 -3.67 21.69
C MET A 75 6.14 -5.08 21.56
N PHE A 76 5.71 -5.81 20.53
CA PHE A 76 6.27 -7.09 20.15
C PHE A 76 7.64 -6.89 19.46
N SER A 77 8.58 -7.81 19.70
CA SER A 77 9.92 -7.79 19.13
C SER A 77 10.23 -9.11 18.44
N ASP A 78 10.73 -9.03 17.21
CA ASP A 78 10.93 -10.17 16.29
C ASP A 78 12.07 -11.11 16.70
N ASN A 79 12.83 -10.76 17.75
CA ASN A 79 13.91 -11.60 18.30
C ASN A 79 13.42 -12.67 19.28
N VAL A 80 12.18 -12.57 19.76
CA VAL A 80 11.60 -13.51 20.75
C VAL A 80 10.32 -14.18 20.23
N VAL A 81 9.54 -13.47 19.40
CA VAL A 81 8.30 -13.99 18.77
C VAL A 81 8.32 -13.63 17.28
N GLN A 82 8.31 -14.63 16.40
CA GLN A 82 8.30 -14.41 14.96
C GLN A 82 6.90 -14.00 14.48
N LEU A 83 6.72 -12.73 14.11
CA LEU A 83 5.55 -12.26 13.39
C LEU A 83 5.80 -12.36 11.88
N GLN A 84 5.28 -13.41 11.25
CA GLN A 84 5.38 -13.61 9.81
C GLN A 84 4.23 -12.91 9.07
N PHE A 85 4.54 -12.28 7.93
CA PHE A 85 3.54 -11.70 7.01
C PHE A 85 2.91 -12.76 6.10
N VAL A 86 2.27 -13.78 6.70
CA VAL A 86 1.76 -14.97 5.98
C VAL A 86 0.80 -14.60 4.85
N PHE A 87 -0.05 -13.58 5.04
CA PHE A 87 -0.95 -13.11 3.98
C PHE A 87 -0.22 -12.45 2.82
N VAL A 88 0.85 -11.70 3.10
CA VAL A 88 1.64 -11.05 2.05
C VAL A 88 2.39 -12.12 1.24
N GLN A 89 2.99 -13.09 1.92
CA GLN A 89 3.68 -14.22 1.27
C GLN A 89 2.71 -15.07 0.43
N TRP A 90 1.52 -15.34 0.94
CA TRP A 90 0.49 -16.04 0.19
C TRP A 90 0.07 -15.28 -1.08
N ILE A 91 -0.14 -13.96 -0.97
CA ILE A 91 -0.41 -13.11 -2.13
C ILE A 91 0.74 -13.22 -3.14
N GLN A 92 1.99 -13.04 -2.71
CA GLN A 92 3.15 -13.14 -3.59
C GLN A 92 3.21 -14.45 -4.38
N ASN A 93 2.98 -15.58 -3.70
CA ASN A 93 2.98 -16.90 -4.34
C ASN A 93 1.89 -17.05 -5.40
N ASN A 94 0.69 -16.48 -5.18
CA ASN A 94 -0.38 -16.51 -6.19
C ASN A 94 0.00 -15.73 -7.45
N TYR A 95 0.60 -14.54 -7.29
CA TYR A 95 0.97 -13.69 -8.43
C TYR A 95 2.24 -14.16 -9.16
N ALA A 96 3.17 -14.83 -8.46
CA ALA A 96 4.33 -15.46 -9.07
C ALA A 96 3.95 -16.67 -9.94
N LEU A 97 2.99 -17.49 -9.50
CA LEU A 97 2.59 -18.73 -10.16
C LEU A 97 1.41 -18.56 -11.14
N ALA A 98 0.84 -17.36 -11.25
CA ALA A 98 -0.32 -17.07 -12.10
C ALA A 98 -0.10 -17.36 -13.61
N PRO A 99 1.06 -17.06 -14.23
CA PRO A 99 1.28 -17.31 -15.65
C PRO A 99 1.18 -18.81 -15.99
N GLY A 100 0.36 -19.15 -16.98
CA GLY A 100 0.15 -20.54 -17.41
C GLY A 100 -0.77 -21.38 -16.52
N THR A 101 -1.20 -20.89 -15.35
CA THR A 101 -2.17 -21.57 -14.48
C THR A 101 -3.52 -20.84 -14.45
N THR A 102 -3.61 -19.77 -13.67
CA THR A 102 -4.80 -18.92 -13.51
C THR A 102 -4.86 -17.83 -14.59
N ALA A 103 -3.76 -17.57 -15.29
CA ALA A 103 -3.69 -16.73 -16.48
C ALA A 103 -3.02 -17.48 -17.66
N PRO A 104 -3.76 -18.33 -18.40
CA PRO A 104 -3.19 -19.19 -19.46
C PRO A 104 -2.56 -18.43 -20.64
N GLY A 105 -2.99 -17.19 -20.90
CA GLY A 105 -2.46 -16.35 -21.97
C GLY A 105 -1.29 -15.43 -21.55
N ALA A 106 -0.92 -15.42 -20.27
CA ALA A 106 0.17 -14.59 -19.77
C ALA A 106 1.50 -15.36 -19.82
N THR A 107 2.53 -14.74 -20.37
CA THR A 107 3.89 -15.32 -20.46
C THR A 107 4.76 -15.03 -19.25
N THR A 108 4.45 -13.97 -18.49
CA THR A 108 5.17 -13.55 -17.27
C THR A 108 4.20 -13.04 -16.22
N SER A 109 4.66 -12.94 -14.97
CA SER A 109 3.89 -12.35 -13.86
C SER A 109 3.64 -10.85 -14.09
N THR A 110 2.75 -10.25 -13.30
CA THR A 110 2.40 -8.83 -13.44
C THR A 110 3.53 -7.89 -13.05
N SER A 111 4.47 -8.34 -12.22
CA SER A 111 5.70 -7.62 -11.89
C SER A 111 6.79 -8.63 -11.50
N LEU A 112 8.04 -8.28 -11.80
CA LEU A 112 9.21 -9.05 -11.40
C LEU A 112 9.40 -9.07 -9.86
N THR A 113 8.73 -8.18 -9.12
CA THR A 113 8.77 -8.17 -7.64
C THR A 113 7.99 -9.29 -6.97
N TRP A 114 7.07 -9.96 -7.68
CA TRP A 114 6.34 -11.12 -7.13
C TRP A 114 7.22 -12.38 -7.02
N GLY A 115 8.32 -12.42 -7.77
CA GLY A 115 9.16 -13.60 -7.97
C GLY A 115 9.37 -13.84 -9.46
N GLY A 116 10.64 -13.91 -9.87
CA GLY A 116 11.05 -14.02 -11.27
C GLY A 116 12.55 -13.78 -11.46
N ASP A 117 13.00 -13.85 -12.71
CA ASP A 117 14.42 -13.71 -13.07
C ASP A 117 14.94 -12.27 -12.87
N PHE A 118 16.21 -12.16 -12.48
CA PHE A 118 16.92 -10.89 -12.44
C PHE A 118 17.06 -10.33 -13.85
N VAL A 119 16.47 -9.16 -14.10
CA VAL A 119 16.72 -8.38 -15.31
C VAL A 119 17.75 -7.31 -14.97
N ALA A 120 18.69 -7.03 -15.89
CA ALA A 120 19.68 -5.98 -15.72
C ALA A 120 19.81 -5.17 -17.02
N VAL A 121 19.94 -3.85 -16.89
CA VAL A 121 20.18 -2.93 -18.01
C VAL A 121 21.48 -2.20 -17.72
N GLY A 122 22.50 -2.41 -18.56
CA GLY A 122 23.77 -1.68 -18.48
C GLY A 122 24.50 -1.79 -17.12
N TYR A 123 24.59 -3.01 -16.57
CA TYR A 123 25.21 -3.34 -15.26
C TYR A 123 24.41 -2.97 -14.00
N GLN A 124 23.26 -2.31 -14.11
CA GLN A 124 22.39 -2.06 -12.96
C GLN A 124 21.30 -3.13 -12.84
N PRO A 125 21.15 -3.78 -11.66
CA PRO A 125 20.09 -4.75 -11.44
C PRO A 125 18.73 -4.04 -11.40
N THR A 126 17.74 -4.60 -12.08
CA THR A 126 16.37 -4.13 -12.09
C THR A 126 15.47 -5.12 -11.34
N LEU A 127 15.14 -4.74 -10.10
CA LEU A 127 13.98 -5.10 -9.28
C LEU A 127 13.64 -6.61 -9.13
N ASN A 128 14.10 -7.21 -8.04
CA ASN A 128 13.42 -8.32 -7.37
C ASN A 128 13.37 -8.03 -5.86
N THR A 129 12.29 -8.40 -5.19
CA THR A 129 12.15 -8.18 -3.73
C THR A 129 11.70 -9.48 -3.09
N GLU A 130 12.62 -10.22 -2.52
CA GLU A 130 12.28 -11.35 -1.64
C GLU A 130 11.77 -10.78 -0.32
N MET A 131 10.48 -10.96 0.00
CA MET A 131 9.95 -10.61 1.31
C MET A 131 10.25 -11.73 2.33
N GLY A 132 11.49 -11.74 2.79
CA GLY A 132 11.86 -12.38 4.06
C GLY A 132 11.53 -11.48 5.26
N THR A 133 11.68 -12.02 6.47
CA THR A 133 11.76 -11.21 7.70
C THR A 133 12.79 -10.10 7.50
N LEU A 134 12.32 -8.85 7.55
CA LEU A 134 13.16 -7.67 7.43
C LEU A 134 14.04 -7.59 8.68
N GLU A 135 15.27 -8.11 8.63
CA GLU A 135 16.40 -7.69 9.48
C GLU A 135 17.68 -8.45 9.11
N LYS A 136 18.62 -7.75 8.48
CA LYS A 136 20.03 -7.79 8.86
C LYS A 136 20.56 -6.37 8.91
#